data_AF-A0A2E7VZB9-F1
#
_entry.id   AF-A0A2E7VZB9-F1
#
_cell.length_a   1.000
_cell.length_b   1.000
_cell.length_c   1.000
_cell.angle_alpha   90.00
_cell.angle_beta   90.00
_cell.angle_gamma   90.00
#
_symmetry.space_group_name_H-M   'P 1'
#
loop_
_entity.id
_entity.type
_entity.pdbx_description
1 polymer ?
#
loop_
_entity_poly.entity_id
_entity_poly.type
_entity_poly.pdbx_seq_one_letter_code
_entity_poly.pdbx_strand_id
1 'polypeptide(L)'
;KRKPNQESLFEQIAENPWAQRGAVLAVAGLGASSYLKNTAGASESQKRIDDLKKNDPNNIGISAHESSRDGAKSTAMLSLGVTIGSLAYGYFTGVFSEE
;
A
#
# COMPACT_ATOMS: atom_id res chain seq x y z
N LYS A 1 -35.10 20.59 21.18
CA LYS A 1 -34.18 19.47 20.91
C LYS A 1 -33.52 19.73 19.56
N ARG A 2 -32.21 20.00 19.50
CA ARG A 2 -31.50 20.24 18.22
C ARG A 2 -31.44 18.92 17.44
N LYS A 3 -31.60 18.97 16.11
CA LYS A 3 -31.57 17.80 15.21
C LYS A 3 -30.27 17.01 15.44
N PRO A 4 -30.27 15.67 15.37
CA PRO A 4 -29.02 14.92 15.34
C PRO A 4 -28.29 15.35 14.07
N ASN A 5 -27.22 16.13 14.24
CA ASN A 5 -26.33 16.52 13.17
C ASN A 5 -25.71 15.22 12.67
N GLN A 6 -26.06 14.82 11.45
CA GLN A 6 -25.42 13.70 10.76
C GLN A 6 -24.05 14.20 10.32
N GLU A 7 -23.14 14.40 11.29
CA GLU A 7 -21.73 14.65 10.99
C GLU A 7 -21.24 13.48 10.16
N SER A 8 -20.73 13.79 8.98
CA SER A 8 -20.17 12.78 8.09
C SER A 8 -19.07 12.04 8.84
N LEU A 9 -18.88 10.74 8.58
CA LEU A 9 -17.75 9.99 9.16
C LEU A 9 -16.41 10.71 8.95
N PHE A 10 -16.28 11.50 7.88
CA PHE A 10 -15.13 12.36 7.63
C PHE A 10 -15.01 13.55 8.58
N GLU A 11 -16.11 14.19 9.00
CA GLU A 11 -16.09 15.25 10.02
C GLU A 11 -15.75 14.69 11.39
N GLN A 12 -16.31 13.54 11.78
CA GLN A 12 -15.92 12.88 13.04
C GLN A 12 -14.45 12.44 13.07
N ILE A 13 -13.92 11.98 11.92
CA ILE A 13 -12.50 11.67 11.79
C ILE A 13 -11.68 12.95 11.84
N ALA A 14 -12.12 14.02 11.17
CA ALA A 14 -11.38 15.28 11.11
C ALA A 14 -11.39 16.06 12.43
N GLU A 15 -12.42 15.93 13.25
CA GLU A 15 -12.56 16.63 14.53
C GLU A 15 -11.86 15.91 15.69
N ASN A 16 -11.52 14.62 15.55
CA ASN A 16 -10.82 13.86 16.57
C ASN A 16 -9.36 13.58 16.14
N PRO A 17 -8.36 14.18 16.82
CA PRO A 17 -6.94 13.97 16.52
C PRO A 17 -6.52 12.49 16.55
N TRP A 18 -7.12 11.69 17.45
CA TRP A 18 -6.86 10.24 17.52
C TRP A 18 -7.47 9.47 16.34
N ALA A 19 -8.61 9.93 15.81
CA ALA A 19 -9.21 9.35 14.63
C ALA A 19 -8.41 9.68 13.36
N GLN A 20 -7.89 10.91 13.24
CA GLN A 20 -6.94 11.28 12.17
C GLN A 20 -5.65 10.44 12.25
N ARG A 21 -5.04 10.30 13.44
CA ARG A 21 -3.88 9.42 13.68
C ARG A 21 -4.17 8.00 13.24
N GLY A 22 -5.30 7.44 13.69
CA GLY A 22 -5.74 6.10 13.33
C GLY A 22 -5.91 5.90 11.83
N ALA A 23 -6.52 6.88 11.14
CA ALA A 23 -6.72 6.83 9.70
C ALA A 23 -5.38 6.87 8.93
N VAL A 24 -4.47 7.79 9.29
CA VAL A 24 -3.15 7.89 8.66
C VAL A 24 -2.34 6.61 8.86
N LEU A 25 -2.32 6.07 10.08
CA LEU A 25 -1.62 4.82 10.39
C LEU A 25 -2.25 3.63 9.67
N ALA A 26 -3.58 3.58 9.53
CA ALA A 26 -4.26 2.55 8.77
C ALA A 26 -3.87 2.58 7.29
N VAL A 27 -3.88 3.76 6.65
CA VAL A 27 -3.47 3.90 5.25
C VAL A 27 -1.99 3.54 5.07
N ALA A 28 -1.12 4.03 5.96
CA ALA A 28 0.30 3.70 5.94
C ALA A 28 0.55 2.19 6.12
N GLY A 29 -0.16 1.55 7.05
CA GLY A 29 -0.07 0.12 7.33
C GLY A 29 -0.59 -0.75 6.19
N LEU A 30 -1.68 -0.34 5.53
CA LEU A 30 -2.20 -1.00 4.33
C LEU A 30 -1.21 -0.87 3.17
N GLY A 31 -0.62 0.31 2.95
CA GLY A 31 0.42 0.51 1.94
C GLY A 31 1.66 -0.34 2.21
N ALA A 32 2.12 -0.43 3.47
CA ALA A 32 3.28 -1.24 3.84
C ALA A 32 3.00 -2.74 3.65
N SER A 33 1.80 -3.19 4.05
CA SER A 33 1.37 -4.58 3.86
C SER A 33 1.25 -4.95 2.37
N SER A 34 0.69 -4.04 1.57
CA SER A 34 0.59 -4.20 0.11
C SER A 34 1.97 -4.23 -0.54
N TYR A 35 2.90 -3.37 -0.12
CA TYR A 35 4.30 -3.40 -0.56
C TYR A 35 4.96 -4.75 -0.29
N LEU A 36 4.84 -5.28 0.94
CA LEU A 36 5.42 -6.55 1.31
C LEU A 36 4.83 -7.72 0.51
N LYS A 37 3.50 -7.78 0.38
CA LYS A 37 2.81 -8.84 -0.39
C LYS A 37 3.22 -8.82 -1.86
N ASN A 38 3.29 -7.64 -2.47
CA ASN A 38 3.64 -7.52 -3.87
C ASN A 38 5.13 -7.74 -4.12
N THR A 39 6.01 -7.39 -3.17
CA THR A 39 7.42 -7.75 -3.23
C THR A 39 7.63 -9.27 -3.15
N ALA A 40 6.88 -9.94 -2.27
CA ALA A 40 6.89 -11.41 -2.18
C ALA A 40 6.37 -12.06 -3.46
N GLY A 41 5.26 -11.58 -4.02
CA GLY A 41 4.71 -12.07 -5.30
C GLY A 41 5.68 -11.86 -6.47
N ALA A 42 6.39 -10.72 -6.52
CA ALA A 42 7.44 -10.49 -7.50
C ALA A 42 8.60 -11.50 -7.38
N SER A 43 9.01 -11.85 -6.15
CA SER A 43 10.04 -12.86 -5.91
C SER A 43 9.59 -14.26 -6.34
N GLU A 44 8.34 -14.62 -6.09
CA GLU A 44 7.79 -15.91 -6.51
C GLU A 44 7.68 -16.01 -8.04
N SER A 45 7.22 -14.95 -8.71
CA SER A 45 7.24 -14.86 -10.17
C SER A 45 8.66 -14.97 -10.73
N GLN A 46 9.67 -14.39 -10.06
CA GLN A 46 11.08 -14.56 -10.45
C GLN A 46 11.53 -16.02 -10.36
N LYS A 47 11.20 -16.72 -9.26
CA LYS A 47 11.54 -18.15 -9.12
C LYS A 47 10.92 -19.00 -10.23
N ARG A 48 9.66 -18.72 -10.59
CA ARG A 48 8.98 -19.39 -11.70
C ARG A 48 9.62 -19.09 -13.05
N ILE A 49 10.04 -17.84 -13.29
CA ILE A 49 10.80 -17.48 -14.50
C ILE A 49 12.11 -18.25 -14.56
N ASP A 50 12.86 -18.31 -13.46
CA ASP A 50 14.16 -18.99 -13.41
C ASP A 50 14.02 -20.50 -13.62
N ASP A 51 12.99 -21.12 -13.03
CA ASP A 51 12.65 -22.54 -13.24
C ASP A 51 12.24 -22.82 -14.70
N LEU A 52 11.43 -21.95 -15.30
CA LEU A 52 11.03 -22.07 -16.69
C LEU A 52 12.23 -21.89 -17.62
N LYS A 53 13.07 -20.86 -17.41
CA LYS A 53 14.28 -20.60 -18.20
C LYS A 53 15.28 -21.75 -18.14
N LYS A 54 15.36 -22.45 -16.99
CA LYS A 54 16.23 -23.62 -16.81
C LYS A 54 15.80 -24.82 -17.66
N ASN A 55 14.50 -25.01 -17.86
CA ASN A 55 13.94 -26.15 -18.59
C ASN A 55 13.70 -25.83 -20.08
N ASP A 56 13.18 -24.64 -20.37
CA ASP A 56 12.98 -24.14 -21.73
C ASP A 56 13.10 -22.60 -21.75
N PRO A 57 14.22 -22.03 -22.24
CA PRO A 57 14.45 -20.59 -22.20
C PRO A 57 13.53 -19.76 -23.12
N ASN A 58 12.79 -20.41 -24.03
CA ASN A 58 11.85 -19.75 -24.93
C ASN A 58 10.37 -20.00 -24.53
N ASN A 59 10.14 -20.48 -23.30
CA ASN A 59 8.81 -20.82 -22.84
C ASN A 59 7.90 -19.59 -22.83
N ILE A 60 6.76 -19.68 -23.51
CA ILE A 60 5.78 -18.59 -23.65
C ILE A 60 5.25 -18.13 -22.28
N GLY A 61 5.30 -18.98 -21.25
CA GLY A 61 4.93 -18.63 -19.88
C GLY A 61 5.91 -17.68 -19.17
N ILE A 62 7.15 -17.56 -19.65
CA ILE A 62 8.17 -16.66 -19.06
C ILE A 62 7.73 -15.20 -19.15
N SER A 63 7.21 -14.76 -20.30
CA SER A 63 6.78 -13.38 -20.51
C SER A 63 5.57 -13.02 -19.64
N ALA A 64 4.66 -13.98 -19.40
CA ALA A 64 3.53 -13.80 -18.49
C ALA A 64 4.00 -13.61 -17.04
N HIS A 65 4.98 -14.41 -16.59
CA HIS A 65 5.55 -14.24 -15.25
C HIS A 65 6.43 -12.98 -15.13
N GLU A 66 7.13 -12.55 -16.19
CA GLU A 66 7.88 -11.29 -16.21
C GLU A 66 6.93 -10.09 -16.08
N SER A 67 5.84 -10.08 -16.85
CA SER A 67 4.79 -9.06 -16.74
C SER A 67 4.14 -9.03 -15.35
N SER A 68 3.85 -10.21 -14.77
CA SER A 68 3.33 -10.32 -13.40
C SER A 68 4.31 -9.79 -12.36
N ARG A 69 5.60 -10.12 -12.49
CA ARG A 69 6.68 -9.62 -11.61
C ARG A 69 6.78 -8.09 -11.69
N ASP A 70 6.79 -7.54 -12.90
CA ASP A 70 6.98 -6.11 -13.11
C ASP A 70 5.74 -5.32 -12.64
N GLY A 71 4.53 -5.86 -12.85
CA GLY A 71 3.31 -5.34 -12.27
C GLY A 71 3.32 -5.38 -10.74
N ALA A 72 3.77 -6.49 -10.15
CA ALA A 72 3.90 -6.60 -8.69
C ALA A 72 4.92 -5.59 -8.13
N LYS A 73 6.09 -5.42 -8.77
CA LYS A 73 7.07 -4.38 -8.40
C LYS A 73 6.50 -2.97 -8.50
N SER A 74 5.78 -2.65 -9.58
CA SER A 74 5.14 -1.35 -9.77
C SER A 74 4.14 -1.04 -8.66
N THR A 75 3.24 -1.98 -8.36
CA THR A 75 2.27 -1.83 -7.26
C THR A 75 2.95 -1.77 -5.90
N ALA A 76 4.05 -2.48 -5.70
CA ALA A 76 4.85 -2.35 -4.49
C ALA A 76 5.37 -0.91 -4.37
N MET A 77 6.05 -0.36 -5.39
CA MET A 77 6.54 1.02 -5.36
C MET A 77 5.42 2.05 -5.14
N LEU A 78 4.26 1.86 -5.78
CA LEU A 78 3.09 2.71 -5.55
C LEU A 78 2.64 2.65 -4.08
N SER A 79 2.54 1.43 -3.52
CA SER A 79 2.11 1.20 -2.15
C SER A 79 3.12 1.79 -1.14
N LEU A 80 4.42 1.70 -1.44
CA LEU A 80 5.48 2.35 -0.68
C LEU A 80 5.33 3.88 -0.74
N GLY A 81 5.05 4.43 -1.91
CA GLY A 81 4.78 5.85 -2.10
C GLY A 81 3.56 6.32 -1.31
N VAL A 82 2.48 5.54 -1.28
CA VAL A 82 1.30 5.80 -0.45
C VAL A 82 1.67 5.77 1.02
N THR A 83 2.42 4.79 1.49
CA THR A 83 2.86 4.73 2.90
C THR A 83 3.70 5.94 3.28
N ILE A 84 4.72 6.28 2.50
CA ILE A 84 5.59 7.44 2.78
C ILE A 84 4.78 8.74 2.71
N GLY A 85 3.93 8.90 1.69
CA GLY A 85 3.07 10.08 1.54
C GLY A 85 2.09 10.24 2.70
N SER A 86 1.52 9.15 3.19
CA SER A 86 0.61 9.14 4.34
C SER A 86 1.34 9.55 5.62
N LEU A 87 2.53 8.99 5.86
CA LEU A 87 3.35 9.32 7.02
C LEU A 87 3.84 10.78 6.98
N ALA A 88 4.30 11.25 5.82
CA ALA A 88 4.71 12.63 5.62
C ALA A 88 3.54 13.59 5.82
N TYR A 89 2.36 13.27 5.28
CA TYR A 89 1.14 14.04 5.53
C TYR A 89 0.83 14.11 7.02
N GLY A 90 0.82 12.98 7.74
CA GLY A 90 0.59 12.96 9.18
C GLY A 90 1.63 13.73 10.00
N TYR A 91 2.89 13.76 9.56
CA TYR A 91 3.94 14.56 10.17
C TYR A 91 3.71 16.06 9.96
N PHE A 92 3.45 16.51 8.72
CA PHE A 92 3.25 17.93 8.40
C PHE A 92 1.93 18.51 8.90
N THR A 93 0.89 17.69 8.99
CA THR A 93 -0.41 18.10 9.54
C THR A 93 -0.44 18.11 11.07
N GLY A 94 0.67 17.79 11.73
CA GLY A 94 0.74 17.73 13.19
C GLY A 94 -0.10 16.59 13.78
N VAL A 95 -0.60 15.67 12.94
CA VAL A 95 -1.44 14.55 13.39
C VAL A 95 -0.69 13.71 14.43
N PHE A 96 0.63 13.57 14.37
CA PHE A 96 1.41 12.87 15.41
C PHE A 96 1.91 13.75 16.56
N SER A 97 1.68 15.06 16.51
CA SER A 97 2.16 16.00 17.54
C SER A 97 1.19 16.00 18.71
N GLU A 98 1.67 15.65 19.91
CA GLU A 98 0.96 15.85 21.17
C GLU A 98 1.08 17.32 21.59
N GLU A 99 0.26 18.19 21.01
CA GLU A 99 -0.08 19.49 21.62
C GLU A 99 -1.52 19.46 22.13
#